data_AF-A0AA35ZX68-F1
#
_entry.id   AF-A0AA35ZX68-F1
#
_cell.length_a   1.000
_cell.length_b   1.000
_cell.length_c   1.000
_cell.angle_alpha   90.00
_cell.angle_beta   90.00
_cell.angle_gamma   90.00
#
_symmetry.space_group_name_H-M   'P 1'
#
loop_
_entity.id
_entity.type
_entity.pdbx_description
1 polymer ?
#
loop_
_entity_poly.entity_id
_entity_poly.type
_entity_poly.pdbx_seq_one_letter_code
_entity_poly.pdbx_strand_id
1 'polypeptide(L)'
;MIHHNRFCCCETRPIHFQDSLYVRMLACCSDLLDRSKYPSDPIDNIDLKGGRQFLWGGSDNKHKICWVSWSCALGPKEKGGLGIGSLRSLNLSLLTKWLWRFKNQPNALWRQVVCGIHNLSRKPIHNLVKKSLTGVWSEISQVVTILESERINFNSVFGVKIMAGSNTLFWLDDWEGVACLTLDFLAFRSLTRKSHVSFRSVFSQMSSNGPGRGMLQISLLSEDGVFHVPELRCLIDSKITSPMVNPTVWFHIPPLKVICFVWRAFIDRIPTVMALSKRGVRVGANSSHLCSSGVDDTDHLFTGCSFAGDIWKWLCHWCGIPFRSFNNVSSLVKFAANWGQCPKKKRIFLVIVYGFLWCIWKARNEKVFRSTSANAPKVVDNILALVFDWVKHRGKFNNWN
;
A
#
# COMPACT_ATOMS: atom_id res chain seq x y z
N MET A 1 49.71 2.07 -9.01
CA MET A 1 48.81 1.46 -10.02
C MET A 1 47.49 1.14 -9.35
N ILE A 2 46.44 1.88 -9.69
CA ILE A 2 45.19 1.97 -8.94
C ILE A 2 44.29 0.79 -9.30
N HIS A 3 44.04 -0.08 -8.33
CA HIS A 3 43.14 -1.22 -8.46
C HIS A 3 41.72 -0.79 -8.86
N HIS A 4 41.19 -1.51 -9.85
CA HIS A 4 39.83 -1.42 -10.36
C HIS A 4 38.77 -1.54 -9.24
N ASN A 5 38.22 -0.40 -8.81
CA ASN A 5 36.96 -0.33 -8.08
C ASN A 5 35.80 -0.66 -9.04
N ARG A 6 35.51 -1.95 -9.22
CA ARG A 6 34.24 -2.41 -9.81
C ARG A 6 33.10 -2.03 -8.87
N PHE A 7 32.54 -0.84 -9.05
CA PHE A 7 31.22 -0.50 -8.54
C PHE A 7 30.15 -1.28 -9.32
N CYS A 8 30.01 -2.57 -9.01
CA CYS A 8 28.83 -3.36 -9.39
C CYS A 8 27.60 -2.86 -8.61
N CYS A 9 27.10 -1.68 -8.96
CA CYS A 9 25.79 -1.17 -8.53
C CYS A 9 24.65 -1.61 -9.47
N CYS A 10 24.95 -2.43 -10.50
CA CYS A 10 24.00 -2.77 -11.56
C CYS A 10 23.22 -4.06 -11.40
N GLU A 11 23.56 -4.91 -10.42
CA GLU A 11 22.66 -6.00 -10.05
C GLU A 11 21.68 -5.51 -8.99
N THR A 12 20.65 -4.81 -9.47
CA THR A 12 19.35 -4.97 -8.81
C THR A 12 18.97 -6.43 -9.00
N ARG A 13 19.42 -7.29 -8.07
CA ARG A 13 18.87 -8.64 -7.96
C ARG A 13 17.35 -8.48 -8.05
N PRO A 14 16.67 -9.30 -8.87
CA PRO A 14 15.22 -9.23 -8.97
C PRO A 14 14.67 -9.20 -7.55
N ILE A 15 13.91 -8.15 -7.24
CA ILE A 15 13.15 -8.11 -6.01
C ILE A 15 12.11 -9.21 -6.17
N HIS A 16 12.47 -10.45 -5.83
CA HIS A 16 11.57 -11.60 -5.72
C HIS A 16 10.71 -11.36 -4.49
N PHE A 17 9.75 -10.43 -4.59
CA PHE A 17 8.73 -10.24 -3.57
C PHE A 17 7.81 -11.45 -3.41
N GLN A 18 7.79 -12.34 -4.42
CA GLN A 18 6.98 -13.55 -4.38
C GLN A 18 7.59 -14.68 -3.53
N ASP A 19 8.86 -14.56 -3.10
CA ASP A 19 9.51 -15.50 -2.18
C ASP A 19 10.41 -14.76 -1.16
N SER A 20 9.93 -13.61 -0.70
CA SER A 20 10.70 -12.72 0.16
C SER A 20 10.87 -13.31 1.56
N LEU A 21 12.12 -13.54 1.98
CA LEU A 21 12.49 -13.89 3.35
C LEU A 21 11.84 -12.95 4.39
N TYR A 22 11.58 -11.68 4.01
CA TYR A 22 10.88 -10.71 4.85
C TYR A 22 9.36 -10.97 4.91
N VAL A 23 8.70 -11.46 3.86
CA VAL A 23 7.30 -11.92 3.92
C VAL A 23 7.19 -13.19 4.77
N ARG A 24 8.16 -14.11 4.64
CA ARG A 24 8.26 -15.28 5.52
C ARG A 24 8.61 -14.88 6.97
N MET A 25 9.42 -13.85 7.17
CA MET A 25 9.70 -13.25 8.47
C MET A 25 8.45 -12.57 9.04
N LEU A 26 7.66 -11.85 8.23
CA LEU A 26 6.38 -11.29 8.65
C LEU A 26 5.37 -12.38 9.02
N ALA A 27 5.36 -13.51 8.32
CA ALA A 27 4.53 -14.67 8.64
C ALA A 27 5.03 -15.42 9.89
N CYS A 28 6.34 -15.55 10.08
CA CYS A 28 6.91 -16.12 11.31
C CYS A 28 6.72 -15.19 12.51
N CYS A 29 6.85 -13.88 12.29
CA CYS A 29 6.59 -12.86 13.30
C CYS A 29 5.11 -12.72 13.56
N SER A 30 4.18 -13.00 12.62
CA SER A 30 2.76 -12.85 12.90
C SER A 30 2.32 -13.72 14.08
N ASP A 31 2.88 -14.93 14.22
CA ASP A 31 2.58 -15.80 15.36
C ASP A 31 3.12 -15.27 16.70
N LEU A 32 4.20 -14.48 16.67
CA LEU A 32 4.78 -13.82 17.84
C LEU A 32 4.07 -12.49 18.15
N LEU A 33 3.71 -11.74 17.11
CA LEU A 33 3.01 -10.45 17.18
C LEU A 33 1.53 -10.62 17.54
N ASP A 34 0.95 -11.81 17.36
CA ASP A 34 -0.43 -12.10 17.76
C ASP A 34 -0.56 -12.38 19.28
N ARG A 35 0.56 -12.64 19.98
CA ARG A 35 0.55 -13.10 21.38
C ARG A 35 0.60 -11.98 22.42
N SER A 36 1.15 -10.81 22.07
CA SER A 36 1.33 -9.70 23.01
C SER A 36 1.47 -8.36 22.29
N LYS A 37 1.29 -7.27 23.04
CA LYS A 37 1.55 -5.93 22.54
C LYS A 37 3.04 -5.66 22.57
N TYR A 38 3.59 -5.26 21.44
CA TYR A 38 5.00 -4.88 21.37
C TYR A 38 5.14 -3.37 21.60
N PRO A 39 6.13 -2.91 22.38
CA PRO A 39 6.44 -1.49 22.48
C PRO A 39 6.80 -0.93 21.10
N SER A 40 6.49 0.35 20.85
CA SER A 40 6.73 1.01 19.55
C SER A 40 8.21 1.01 19.17
N ASP A 41 9.10 1.33 20.11
CA ASP A 41 10.48 1.62 19.76
C ASP A 41 11.26 0.37 19.30
N PRO A 42 11.13 -0.80 19.95
CA PRO A 42 11.75 -2.04 19.45
C PRO A 42 11.16 -2.49 18.11
N ILE A 43 9.84 -2.44 17.92
CA ILE A 43 9.20 -2.91 16.68
C ILE A 43 9.56 -2.00 15.50
N ASP A 44 9.58 -0.69 15.73
CA ASP A 44 9.98 0.30 14.73
C ASP A 44 11.48 0.17 14.42
N ASN A 45 12.33 -0.15 15.41
CA ASN A 45 13.75 -0.44 15.18
C ASN A 45 13.97 -1.71 14.34
N ILE A 46 13.20 -2.78 14.57
CA ILE A 46 13.29 -4.01 13.77
C ILE A 46 12.90 -3.71 12.32
N ASP A 47 11.81 -2.95 12.10
CA ASP A 47 11.41 -2.51 10.77
C ASP A 47 12.49 -1.65 10.10
N LEU A 48 13.01 -0.66 10.82
CA LEU A 48 14.00 0.29 10.32
C LEU A 48 15.37 -0.34 10.06
N LYS A 49 15.78 -1.33 10.84
CA LYS A 49 17.08 -2.02 10.63
C LYS A 49 16.91 -3.20 9.68
N GLY A 50 16.03 -4.15 10.01
CA GLY A 50 15.83 -5.38 9.24
C GLY A 50 15.20 -5.14 7.88
N GLY A 51 14.06 -4.44 7.83
CA GLY A 51 13.36 -4.16 6.57
C GLY A 51 14.15 -3.26 5.63
N ARG A 52 14.78 -2.20 6.17
CA ARG A 52 15.64 -1.30 5.40
C ARG A 52 16.87 -2.00 4.84
N GLN A 53 17.57 -2.81 5.63
CA GLN A 53 18.72 -3.59 5.15
C GLN A 53 18.28 -4.63 4.13
N PHE A 54 17.11 -5.23 4.29
CA PHE A 54 16.59 -6.18 3.30
C PHE A 54 16.34 -5.54 1.93
N LEU A 55 15.62 -4.41 1.88
CA LEU A 55 15.30 -3.76 0.60
C LEU A 55 16.46 -2.94 0.02
N TRP A 56 17.19 -2.24 0.87
CA TRP A 56 18.17 -1.24 0.47
C TRP A 56 19.61 -1.61 0.82
N GLY A 57 19.84 -2.68 1.60
CA GLY A 57 21.16 -3.08 2.06
C GLY A 57 22.00 -3.80 1.00
N GLY A 58 23.31 -3.81 1.24
CA GLY A 58 24.27 -4.64 0.52
C GLY A 58 24.67 -5.86 1.34
N SER A 59 25.73 -6.54 0.91
CA SER A 59 26.40 -7.57 1.73
C SER A 59 26.97 -6.95 3.02
N ASP A 60 27.31 -7.78 4.01
CA ASP A 60 27.73 -7.35 5.37
C ASP A 60 28.84 -6.26 5.39
N ASN A 61 29.68 -6.20 4.35
CA ASN A 61 30.76 -5.21 4.22
C ASN A 61 30.48 -4.05 3.23
N LYS A 62 29.26 -3.89 2.71
CA LYS A 62 28.92 -2.83 1.73
C LYS A 62 27.58 -2.16 2.06
N HIS A 63 27.65 -0.97 2.65
CA HIS A 63 26.48 -0.11 2.79
C HIS A 63 26.03 0.39 1.41
N LYS A 64 24.76 0.13 1.07
CA LYS A 64 24.12 0.65 -0.13
C LYS A 64 23.27 1.87 0.21
N ILE A 65 23.19 2.80 -0.75
CA ILE A 65 22.43 4.04 -0.58
C ILE A 65 20.93 3.74 -0.54
N CYS A 66 20.28 4.20 0.53
CA CYS A 66 18.82 4.14 0.69
C CYS A 66 18.18 5.26 -0.13
N TRP A 67 17.55 4.93 -1.25
CA TRP A 67 17.03 5.94 -2.18
C TRP A 67 15.69 6.53 -1.75
N VAL A 68 14.87 5.75 -1.05
CA VAL A 68 13.55 6.15 -0.54
C VAL A 68 13.53 5.97 0.97
N SER A 69 12.83 6.83 1.71
CA SER A 69 12.68 6.64 3.16
C SER A 69 11.89 5.36 3.45
N TRP A 70 12.17 4.73 4.59
CA TRP A 70 11.46 3.54 5.01
C TRP A 70 9.97 3.82 5.22
N SER A 71 9.63 4.96 5.85
CA SER A 71 8.24 5.41 6.03
C SER A 71 7.43 5.49 4.72
N CYS A 72 8.08 5.92 3.64
CA CYS A 72 7.45 5.98 2.32
C CYS A 72 7.28 4.58 1.70
N ALA A 73 8.24 3.67 1.89
CA ALA A 73 8.11 2.29 1.44
C ALA A 73 7.01 1.52 2.19
N LEU A 74 6.84 1.78 3.49
CA LEU A 74 5.79 1.16 4.31
C LEU A 74 4.38 1.59 3.90
N GLY A 75 4.22 2.80 3.36
CA GLY A 75 2.92 3.38 3.06
C GLY A 75 2.07 2.55 2.07
N PRO A 76 0.72 2.65 2.15
CA PRO A 76 -0.18 2.00 1.20
C PRO A 76 0.07 2.42 -0.25
N LYS A 77 -0.26 1.53 -1.19
CA LYS A 77 -0.08 1.76 -2.63
C LYS A 77 -0.93 2.92 -3.13
N GLU A 78 -2.13 3.05 -2.57
CA GLU A 78 -3.13 4.10 -2.83
C GLU A 78 -2.62 5.47 -2.38
N LYS A 79 -1.72 5.50 -1.39
CA LYS A 79 -1.03 6.70 -0.89
C LYS A 79 0.38 6.86 -1.46
N GLY A 80 0.74 6.04 -2.45
CA GLY A 80 2.00 6.14 -3.19
C GLY A 80 3.18 5.38 -2.61
N GLY A 81 3.01 4.64 -1.51
CA GLY A 81 4.04 3.75 -0.98
C GLY A 81 4.11 2.41 -1.71
N LEU A 82 4.98 1.52 -1.23
CA LEU A 82 5.20 0.18 -1.81
C LEU A 82 4.17 -0.86 -1.30
N GLY A 83 3.41 -0.52 -0.25
CA GLY A 83 2.42 -1.39 0.37
C GLY A 83 3.02 -2.52 1.21
N ILE A 84 4.23 -2.33 1.74
CA ILE A 84 4.86 -3.32 2.64
C ILE A 84 4.10 -3.39 3.97
N GLY A 85 3.66 -2.22 4.46
CA GLY A 85 3.05 -2.01 5.77
C GLY A 85 4.04 -2.18 6.92
N SER A 86 3.83 -1.46 8.02
CA SER A 86 4.67 -1.59 9.22
C SER A 86 4.40 -2.91 9.98
N LEU A 87 5.37 -3.35 10.77
CA LEU A 87 5.21 -4.38 11.80
C LEU A 87 4.29 -3.87 12.91
N ARG A 88 4.38 -2.58 13.26
CA ARG A 88 3.49 -1.92 14.22
C ARG A 88 2.04 -2.01 13.78
N SER A 89 1.72 -1.67 12.53
CA SER A 89 0.36 -1.80 12.00
C SER A 89 -0.12 -3.25 11.97
N LEU A 90 0.77 -4.20 11.68
CA LEU A 90 0.47 -5.63 11.71
C LEU A 90 0.14 -6.11 13.14
N ASN A 91 0.97 -5.77 14.13
CA ASN A 91 0.74 -6.10 15.55
C ASN A 91 -0.59 -5.54 16.03
N LEU A 92 -0.83 -4.23 15.83
CA LEU A 92 -2.10 -3.61 16.21
C LEU A 92 -3.29 -4.27 15.51
N SER A 93 -3.16 -4.67 14.24
CA SER A 93 -4.26 -5.31 13.51
C SER A 93 -4.55 -6.72 14.01
N LEU A 94 -3.52 -7.49 14.37
CA LEU A 94 -3.65 -8.83 14.96
C LEU A 94 -4.28 -8.76 16.36
N LEU A 95 -3.82 -7.85 17.22
CA LEU A 95 -4.44 -7.64 18.54
C LEU A 95 -5.90 -7.16 18.42
N THR A 96 -6.19 -6.32 17.44
CA THR A 96 -7.58 -5.89 17.16
C THR A 96 -8.46 -7.06 16.70
N LYS A 97 -7.90 -8.04 15.98
CA LYS A 97 -8.62 -9.28 15.63
C LYS A 97 -9.04 -10.07 16.87
N TRP A 98 -8.23 -10.08 17.94
CA TRP A 98 -8.63 -10.69 19.21
C TRP A 98 -9.81 -9.97 19.87
N LEU A 99 -9.84 -8.64 19.79
CA LEU A 99 -10.99 -7.85 20.24
C LEU A 99 -12.25 -8.17 19.42
N TRP A 100 -12.12 -8.32 18.10
CA TRP A 100 -13.22 -8.78 17.23
C TRP A 100 -13.69 -10.18 17.62
N ARG A 101 -12.77 -11.13 17.87
CA ARG A 101 -13.10 -12.50 18.30
C ARG A 101 -13.80 -12.50 19.65
N PHE A 102 -13.35 -11.65 20.58
CA PHE A 102 -13.99 -11.51 21.90
C PHE A 102 -15.44 -11.08 21.75
N LYS A 103 -15.74 -10.12 20.87
CA LYS A 103 -17.12 -9.69 20.58
C LYS A 103 -17.95 -10.80 19.94
N ASN A 104 -17.41 -11.46 18.92
CA ASN A 104 -18.18 -12.36 18.04
C ASN A 104 -18.22 -13.83 18.48
N GLN A 105 -17.42 -14.24 19.47
CA GLN A 105 -17.37 -15.63 19.97
C GLN A 105 -17.76 -15.72 21.46
N PRO A 106 -19.04 -15.49 21.83
CA PRO A 106 -19.48 -15.46 23.22
C PRO A 106 -19.30 -16.75 24.00
N ASN A 107 -19.36 -17.89 23.32
CA ASN A 107 -19.31 -19.21 23.95
C ASN A 107 -17.89 -19.80 24.00
N ALA A 108 -16.88 -19.07 23.54
CA ALA A 108 -15.51 -19.59 23.55
C ALA A 108 -14.95 -19.66 24.99
N LEU A 109 -14.33 -20.79 25.34
CA LEU A 109 -13.78 -21.02 26.68
C LEU A 109 -12.78 -19.93 27.10
N TRP A 110 -11.88 -19.53 26.20
CA TRP A 110 -10.89 -18.48 26.48
C TRP A 110 -11.56 -17.15 26.84
N ARG A 111 -12.71 -16.82 26.22
CA ARG A 111 -13.47 -15.62 26.53
C ARG A 111 -14.08 -15.72 27.93
N GLN A 112 -14.64 -16.87 28.30
CA GLN A 112 -15.21 -17.08 29.63
C GLN A 112 -14.16 -16.90 30.73
N VAL A 113 -12.95 -17.44 30.52
CA VAL A 113 -11.81 -17.25 31.42
C VAL A 113 -11.45 -15.77 31.57
N VAL A 114 -11.30 -15.05 30.45
CA VAL A 114 -11.01 -13.60 30.47
C VAL A 114 -12.12 -12.80 31.17
N CYS A 115 -13.38 -13.10 30.89
CA CYS A 115 -14.53 -12.47 31.54
C CYS A 115 -14.55 -12.72 33.05
N GLY A 116 -14.19 -13.93 33.50
CA GLY A 116 -14.09 -14.29 34.91
C GLY A 116 -12.97 -13.52 35.63
N ILE A 117 -11.78 -13.49 35.03
CA ILE A 117 -10.61 -12.80 35.60
C ILE A 117 -10.85 -11.30 35.74
N HIS A 118 -11.41 -10.66 34.71
CA HIS A 118 -11.58 -9.20 34.66
C HIS A 118 -12.98 -8.72 35.08
N ASN A 119 -13.87 -9.63 35.47
CA ASN A 119 -15.27 -9.35 35.85
C ASN A 119 -16.03 -8.53 34.76
N LEU A 120 -16.01 -9.04 33.53
CA LEU A 120 -16.50 -8.34 32.32
C LEU A 120 -17.91 -8.73 31.90
N SER A 121 -18.63 -9.52 32.71
CA SER A 121 -19.84 -10.24 32.34
C SER A 121 -20.98 -9.38 31.77
N ARG A 122 -20.94 -8.04 31.94
CA ARG A 122 -21.96 -7.09 31.43
C ARG A 122 -21.40 -5.72 30.99
N LYS A 123 -20.08 -5.57 30.80
CA LYS A 123 -19.48 -4.25 30.48
C LYS A 123 -19.31 -4.03 28.97
N PRO A 124 -19.54 -2.80 28.47
CA PRO A 124 -19.25 -2.45 27.08
C PRO A 124 -17.75 -2.56 26.77
N ILE A 125 -17.42 -2.77 25.49
CA ILE A 125 -16.08 -3.10 24.97
C ILE A 125 -15.04 -1.98 25.21
N HIS A 126 -15.46 -0.76 25.58
CA HIS A 126 -14.50 0.28 26.00
C HIS A 126 -13.98 0.07 27.44
N ASN A 127 -14.61 -0.81 28.23
CA ASN A 127 -14.27 -1.12 29.62
C ASN A 127 -13.81 -2.58 29.80
N LEU A 128 -12.91 -3.04 28.91
CA LEU A 128 -12.46 -4.44 28.80
C LEU A 128 -11.47 -4.92 29.88
N VAL A 129 -11.10 -4.09 30.87
CA VAL A 129 -10.08 -4.48 31.85
C VAL A 129 -10.39 -3.89 33.22
N LYS A 130 -10.19 -4.73 34.25
CA LYS A 130 -10.00 -4.25 35.62
C LYS A 130 -8.61 -3.58 35.72
N LYS A 131 -8.56 -2.26 35.93
CA LYS A 131 -7.31 -1.46 35.96
C LYS A 131 -6.22 -1.99 36.89
N SER A 132 -6.59 -2.79 37.90
CA SER A 132 -5.66 -3.38 38.87
C SER A 132 -4.95 -4.66 38.39
N LEU A 133 -5.33 -5.23 37.24
CA LEU A 133 -4.78 -6.48 36.73
C LEU A 133 -3.89 -6.21 35.50
N THR A 134 -2.63 -6.63 35.61
CA THR A 134 -1.65 -6.63 34.52
C THR A 134 -1.71 -7.95 33.75
N GLY A 135 -1.34 -7.92 32.47
CA GLY A 135 -1.29 -9.13 31.63
C GLY A 135 -1.68 -8.88 30.17
N VAL A 136 -1.61 -9.95 29.36
CA VAL A 136 -1.83 -9.91 27.90
C VAL A 136 -3.17 -9.28 27.52
N TRP A 137 -4.24 -9.55 28.27
CA TRP A 137 -5.56 -8.96 27.97
C TRP A 137 -5.62 -7.45 28.26
N SER A 138 -4.89 -7.01 29.28
CA SER A 138 -4.72 -5.59 29.59
C SER A 138 -4.02 -4.86 28.44
N GLU A 139 -2.97 -5.48 27.89
CA GLU A 139 -2.24 -5.00 26.71
C GLU A 139 -3.11 -4.94 25.45
N ILE A 140 -3.86 -6.01 25.15
CA ILE A 140 -4.78 -6.08 24.01
C ILE A 140 -5.83 -4.97 24.11
N SER A 141 -6.36 -4.72 25.31
CA SER A 141 -7.39 -3.70 25.51
C SER A 141 -6.87 -2.28 25.35
N GLN A 142 -5.59 -2.01 25.60
CA GLN A 142 -4.98 -0.69 25.33
C GLN A 142 -4.93 -0.35 23.84
N VAL A 143 -5.10 -1.33 22.94
CA VAL A 143 -5.14 -1.08 21.49
C VAL A 143 -6.29 -0.16 21.12
N VAL A 144 -7.42 -0.20 21.85
CA VAL A 144 -8.55 0.72 21.64
C VAL A 144 -8.07 2.16 21.76
N THR A 145 -7.40 2.50 22.86
CA THR A 145 -6.87 3.85 23.12
C THR A 145 -5.83 4.26 22.08
N ILE A 146 -4.98 3.33 21.62
CA ILE A 146 -3.99 3.62 20.58
C ILE A 146 -4.68 3.96 19.26
N LEU A 147 -5.65 3.16 18.81
CA LEU A 147 -6.37 3.42 17.57
C LEU A 147 -7.11 4.75 17.62
N GLU A 148 -7.74 5.07 18.75
CA GLU A 148 -8.41 6.36 18.96
C GLU A 148 -7.43 7.54 18.90
N SER A 149 -6.23 7.39 19.48
CA SER A 149 -5.18 8.42 19.41
C SER A 149 -4.69 8.69 17.97
N GLU A 150 -4.73 7.66 17.11
CA GLU A 150 -4.40 7.74 15.67
C GLU A 150 -5.62 8.18 14.82
N ARG A 151 -6.70 8.66 15.46
CA ARG A 151 -7.97 9.07 14.84
C ARG A 151 -8.64 7.95 14.03
N ILE A 152 -8.52 6.71 14.50
CA ILE A 152 -9.23 5.54 13.97
C ILE A 152 -10.34 5.20 14.97
N ASN A 153 -11.59 5.36 14.55
CA ASN A 153 -12.73 5.05 15.39
C ASN A 153 -12.84 3.52 15.56
N PHE A 154 -12.64 3.04 16.78
CA PHE A 154 -12.69 1.62 17.09
C PHE A 154 -14.04 0.97 16.76
N ASN A 155 -15.15 1.68 16.93
CA ASN A 155 -16.48 1.15 16.63
C ASN A 155 -16.69 0.96 15.12
N SER A 156 -16.09 1.82 14.28
CA SER A 156 -16.15 1.63 12.82
C SER A 156 -15.28 0.45 12.36
N VAL A 157 -14.24 0.09 13.12
CA VAL A 157 -13.35 -1.04 12.80
C VAL A 157 -14.04 -2.40 12.85
N PHE A 158 -14.99 -2.61 13.77
CA PHE A 158 -15.70 -3.89 13.82
C PHE A 158 -16.91 -3.94 12.91
N GLY A 159 -17.29 -2.82 12.28
CA GLY A 159 -18.61 -2.66 11.70
C GLY A 159 -19.72 -2.91 12.73
N VAL A 160 -20.80 -2.15 12.66
CA VAL A 160 -22.07 -2.74 13.11
C VAL A 160 -22.41 -3.73 12.01
N LYS A 161 -22.15 -5.02 12.23
CA LYS A 161 -22.93 -6.02 11.49
C LYS A 161 -24.36 -5.73 11.93
N ILE A 162 -25.10 -5.02 11.09
CA ILE A 162 -26.55 -4.99 11.15
C ILE A 162 -26.94 -6.43 10.84
N MET A 163 -26.78 -7.32 11.82
CA MET A 163 -27.46 -8.58 11.78
C MET A 163 -28.92 -8.15 11.79
N ALA A 164 -29.62 -8.40 10.69
CA ALA A 164 -31.06 -8.40 10.63
C ALA A 164 -31.59 -9.48 11.60
N GLY A 165 -31.37 -9.26 12.88
CA GLY A 165 -31.55 -10.19 13.97
C GLY A 165 -32.50 -9.59 14.99
N SER A 166 -33.17 -10.48 15.71
CA SER A 166 -34.12 -10.15 16.77
C SER A 166 -33.48 -9.43 17.97
N ASN A 167 -32.15 -9.43 18.08
CA ASN A 167 -31.42 -8.99 19.27
C ASN A 167 -30.89 -7.55 19.20
N THR A 168 -31.05 -6.85 18.07
CA THR A 168 -30.67 -5.44 17.94
C THR A 168 -31.90 -4.56 18.14
N LEU A 169 -31.90 -3.71 19.15
CA LEU A 169 -33.01 -2.84 19.51
C LEU A 169 -32.94 -1.53 18.74
N PHE A 170 -33.97 -1.26 17.95
CA PHE A 170 -34.00 -0.16 16.98
C PHE A 170 -33.70 1.20 17.62
N TRP A 171 -34.31 1.49 18.78
CA TRP A 171 -34.18 2.79 19.44
C TRP A 171 -32.98 2.87 20.40
N LEU A 172 -32.59 1.75 20.97
CA LEU A 172 -31.77 1.69 22.19
C LEU A 172 -30.32 1.33 21.91
N ASP A 173 -30.04 0.67 20.79
CA ASP A 173 -28.67 0.38 20.39
C ASP A 173 -28.06 1.54 19.60
N ASP A 174 -26.74 1.69 19.69
CA ASP A 174 -25.99 2.73 18.97
C ASP A 174 -25.91 2.43 17.47
N TRP A 175 -26.08 3.46 16.66
CA TRP A 175 -26.08 3.38 15.19
C TRP A 175 -24.77 3.90 14.61
N GLU A 176 -24.48 3.55 13.35
CA GLU A 176 -23.27 4.05 12.70
C GLU A 176 -23.37 5.58 12.53
N GLY A 177 -22.48 6.33 13.18
CA GLY A 177 -22.40 7.79 13.09
C GLY A 177 -23.42 8.57 13.94
N VAL A 178 -24.30 7.87 14.67
CA VAL A 178 -25.38 8.45 15.49
C VAL A 178 -25.43 7.67 16.81
N ALA A 179 -25.61 8.34 17.94
CA ALA A 179 -25.82 7.63 19.21
C ALA A 179 -27.13 6.81 19.16
N CYS A 180 -27.55 6.16 20.24
CA CYS A 180 -28.85 5.52 20.24
C CYS A 180 -29.95 6.50 19.76
N LEU A 181 -30.75 6.10 18.75
CA LEU A 181 -31.72 6.98 18.06
C LEU A 181 -32.73 7.63 19.00
N THR A 182 -32.85 7.08 20.21
CA THR A 182 -33.57 7.67 21.33
C THR A 182 -33.13 9.09 21.64
N LEU A 183 -31.83 9.36 21.67
CA LEU A 183 -31.27 10.64 22.07
C LEU A 183 -31.45 11.69 20.96
N ASP A 184 -31.26 11.29 19.71
CA ASP A 184 -31.35 12.19 18.57
C ASP A 184 -32.79 12.44 18.09
N PHE A 185 -33.72 11.51 18.39
CA PHE A 185 -35.11 11.57 17.95
C PHE A 185 -36.12 11.35 19.09
N LEU A 186 -35.93 12.04 20.23
CA LEU A 186 -36.81 11.95 21.40
C LEU A 186 -38.30 12.14 21.08
N ALA A 187 -38.63 13.13 20.22
CA ALA A 187 -40.00 13.41 19.80
C ALA A 187 -40.60 12.30 18.93
N PHE A 188 -39.79 11.59 18.15
CA PHE A 188 -40.26 10.47 17.32
C PHE A 188 -40.42 9.20 18.16
N ARG A 189 -39.52 8.97 19.12
CA ARG A 189 -39.61 7.87 20.08
C ARG A 189 -40.86 7.97 20.94
N SER A 190 -41.24 9.17 21.42
CA SER A 190 -42.45 9.37 22.23
C SER A 190 -43.74 9.04 21.49
N LEU A 191 -43.73 9.10 20.16
CA LEU A 191 -44.85 8.73 19.29
C LEU A 191 -44.91 7.21 19.00
N THR A 192 -43.85 6.47 19.31
CA THR A 192 -43.77 5.03 19.01
C THR A 192 -44.24 4.18 20.20
N ARG A 193 -45.25 3.32 19.98
CA ARG A 193 -45.79 2.44 21.02
C ARG A 193 -44.87 1.27 21.43
N LYS A 194 -43.79 1.01 20.67
CA LYS A 194 -42.85 -0.11 20.88
C LYS A 194 -41.42 0.41 21.02
N SER A 195 -41.06 0.84 22.23
CA SER A 195 -39.74 1.39 22.56
C SER A 195 -38.60 0.34 22.54
N HIS A 196 -38.94 -0.96 22.60
CA HIS A 196 -38.00 -2.08 22.60
C HIS A 196 -38.18 -2.97 21.35
N VAL A 197 -38.49 -2.34 20.22
CA VAL A 197 -38.69 -3.06 18.95
C VAL A 197 -37.34 -3.47 18.35
N SER A 198 -37.25 -4.69 17.84
CA SER A 198 -36.03 -5.14 17.15
C SER A 198 -35.94 -4.51 15.77
N PHE A 199 -34.73 -4.19 15.31
CA PHE A 199 -34.50 -3.68 13.96
C PHE A 199 -35.10 -4.60 12.89
N ARG A 200 -34.99 -5.92 13.05
CA ARG A 200 -35.58 -6.88 12.10
C ARG A 200 -37.08 -6.67 11.91
N SER A 201 -37.82 -6.43 12.99
CA SER A 201 -39.27 -6.22 12.92
C SER A 201 -39.66 -4.88 12.29
N VAL A 202 -38.84 -3.84 12.44
CA VAL A 202 -39.03 -2.54 11.78
C VAL A 202 -38.69 -2.66 10.29
N PHE A 203 -37.57 -3.29 9.98
CA PHE A 203 -37.06 -3.43 8.61
C PHE A 203 -37.95 -4.34 7.75
N SER A 204 -38.49 -5.42 8.31
CA SER A 204 -39.44 -6.31 7.61
C SER A 204 -40.73 -5.60 7.17
N GLN A 205 -41.09 -4.48 7.81
CA GLN A 205 -42.27 -3.69 7.47
C GLN A 205 -41.99 -2.63 6.38
N MET A 206 -40.72 -2.26 6.16
CA MET A 206 -40.32 -1.22 5.20
C MET A 206 -40.01 -1.76 3.80
N SER A 207 -39.84 -3.08 3.63
CA SER A 207 -39.29 -3.68 2.41
C SER A 207 -40.30 -3.87 1.26
N SER A 208 -41.47 -3.21 1.27
CA SER A 208 -42.46 -3.35 0.20
C SER A 208 -42.39 -2.28 -0.90
N ASN A 209 -41.69 -1.15 -0.75
CA ASN A 209 -41.58 -0.14 -1.83
C ASN A 209 -40.38 0.82 -1.66
N GLY A 210 -39.41 0.77 -2.58
CA GLY A 210 -38.55 1.93 -2.89
C GLY A 210 -37.02 1.76 -2.74
N PRO A 211 -36.22 2.57 -3.46
CA PRO A 211 -34.97 2.15 -4.10
C PRO A 211 -33.69 2.54 -3.35
N GLY A 212 -32.60 1.81 -3.70
CA GLY A 212 -31.34 2.45 -4.08
C GLY A 212 -30.38 2.89 -2.96
N ARG A 213 -29.42 2.01 -2.67
CA ARG A 213 -28.01 2.25 -2.29
C ARG A 213 -27.62 3.72 -2.06
N GLY A 214 -27.24 4.03 -0.82
CA GLY A 214 -26.59 5.29 -0.50
C GLY A 214 -26.25 5.41 0.98
N MET A 215 -25.35 4.58 1.49
CA MET A 215 -24.71 4.85 2.77
C MET A 215 -23.26 4.36 2.72
N LEU A 216 -22.34 5.31 2.97
CA LEU A 216 -20.89 5.12 3.02
C LEU A 216 -20.55 4.11 4.11
N GLN A 217 -20.49 2.84 3.73
CA GLN A 217 -20.07 1.75 4.59
C GLN A 217 -18.54 1.73 4.61
N ILE A 218 -17.92 2.16 5.70
CA ILE A 218 -16.58 1.67 6.05
C ILE A 218 -16.77 0.67 7.19
N SER A 219 -17.51 -0.40 6.91
CA SER A 219 -17.34 -1.63 7.68
C SER A 219 -16.01 -2.23 7.24
N LEU A 220 -15.04 -2.30 8.15
CA LEU A 220 -13.81 -3.09 7.94
C LEU A 220 -14.08 -4.61 8.02
N LEU A 221 -15.35 -5.01 8.15
CA LEU A 221 -15.83 -6.34 7.85
C LEU A 221 -16.09 -6.45 6.36
N SER A 222 -15.65 -7.55 5.75
CA SER A 222 -16.10 -7.97 4.43
C SER A 222 -17.63 -8.24 4.45
N GLU A 223 -18.25 -8.34 3.28
CA GLU A 223 -19.69 -8.62 3.13
C GLU A 223 -20.13 -9.91 3.86
N ASP A 224 -19.19 -10.83 4.12
CA ASP A 224 -19.36 -12.06 4.90
C ASP A 224 -19.36 -11.85 6.44
N GLY A 225 -19.01 -10.66 6.92
CA GLY A 225 -18.86 -10.32 8.33
C GLY A 225 -17.56 -10.80 8.97
N VAL A 226 -16.53 -11.11 8.18
CA VAL A 226 -15.21 -11.55 8.66
C VAL A 226 -14.29 -10.34 8.86
N PHE A 227 -13.49 -10.38 9.93
CA PHE A 227 -12.45 -9.38 10.18
C PHE A 227 -11.20 -9.68 9.35
N HIS A 228 -10.79 -8.74 8.52
CA HIS A 228 -9.59 -8.86 7.70
C HIS A 228 -8.46 -7.98 8.23
N VAL A 229 -7.36 -8.63 8.59
CA VAL A 229 -6.14 -7.99 9.09
C VAL A 229 -5.50 -7.05 8.06
N PRO A 230 -5.40 -7.38 6.75
CA PRO A 230 -4.77 -6.50 5.76
C PRO A 230 -5.44 -5.12 5.63
N GLU A 231 -6.76 -5.05 5.79
CA GLU A 231 -7.59 -3.87 5.61
C GLU A 231 -7.39 -2.89 6.76
N LEU A 232 -7.46 -3.37 8.00
CA LEU A 232 -7.13 -2.54 9.16
C LEU A 232 -5.66 -2.12 9.14
N ARG A 233 -4.76 -3.03 8.75
CA ARG A 233 -3.33 -2.72 8.61
C ARG A 233 -3.12 -1.58 7.64
N CYS A 234 -3.73 -1.66 6.46
CA CYS A 234 -3.70 -0.61 5.45
C CYS A 234 -4.24 0.72 6.01
N LEU A 235 -5.37 0.69 6.74
CA LEU A 235 -5.93 1.88 7.37
C LEU A 235 -4.97 2.53 8.36
N ILE A 236 -4.37 1.74 9.26
CA ILE A 236 -3.39 2.18 10.25
C ILE A 236 -2.15 2.77 9.56
N ASP A 237 -1.56 2.04 8.62
CA ASP A 237 -0.41 2.54 7.85
C ASP A 237 -0.76 3.82 7.11
N SER A 238 -1.99 3.97 6.63
CA SER A 238 -2.45 5.19 5.97
C SER A 238 -2.46 6.43 6.89
N LYS A 239 -2.61 6.24 8.21
CA LYS A 239 -2.64 7.32 9.20
C LYS A 239 -1.24 7.61 9.74
N ILE A 240 -0.42 6.58 9.90
CA ILE A 240 0.93 6.69 10.45
C ILE A 240 1.95 7.12 9.38
N THR A 241 1.77 6.71 8.12
CA THR A 241 2.72 7.05 7.05
C THR A 241 2.35 8.37 6.37
N SER A 242 3.37 9.16 6.02
CA SER A 242 3.17 10.39 5.27
C SER A 242 2.66 10.06 3.86
N PRO A 243 1.50 10.57 3.44
CA PRO A 243 1.00 10.34 2.09
C PRO A 243 1.94 10.97 1.07
N MET A 244 2.20 10.28 -0.03
CA MET A 244 2.87 10.90 -1.17
C MET A 244 1.87 11.78 -1.91
N VAL A 245 2.34 12.94 -2.38
CA VAL A 245 1.54 13.92 -3.13
C VAL A 245 0.94 13.30 -4.41
N ASN A 246 1.53 12.20 -4.93
CA ASN A 246 1.07 11.54 -6.14
C ASN A 246 1.31 10.01 -6.07
N PRO A 247 0.27 9.17 -5.95
CA PRO A 247 0.46 7.72 -5.94
C PRO A 247 0.90 7.21 -7.32
N THR A 248 1.86 6.29 -7.33
CA THR A 248 2.26 5.56 -8.56
C THR A 248 1.22 4.52 -8.91
N VAL A 249 1.08 4.22 -10.21
CA VAL A 249 0.12 3.23 -10.70
C VAL A 249 0.69 1.82 -10.59
N TRP A 250 0.21 1.08 -9.60
CA TRP A 250 0.57 -0.31 -9.40
C TRP A 250 -0.23 -1.22 -10.33
N PHE A 251 0.47 -2.05 -11.11
CA PHE A 251 -0.17 -2.93 -12.10
C PHE A 251 0.63 -4.22 -12.28
N HIS A 252 -0.03 -5.37 -12.39
CA HIS A 252 0.63 -6.69 -12.27
C HIS A 252 1.31 -7.22 -13.54
N ILE A 253 1.12 -6.58 -14.71
CA ILE A 253 1.70 -7.05 -15.97
C ILE A 253 3.22 -6.84 -16.00
N PRO A 254 3.78 -5.63 -15.76
CA PRO A 254 5.22 -5.48 -15.69
C PRO A 254 5.79 -6.27 -14.49
N PRO A 255 6.99 -6.84 -14.60
CA PRO A 255 7.67 -7.44 -13.46
C PRO A 255 7.83 -6.43 -12.33
N LEU A 256 7.74 -6.88 -11.08
CA LEU A 256 7.80 -5.97 -9.94
C LEU A 256 9.08 -5.12 -9.89
N LYS A 257 10.22 -5.66 -10.32
CA LYS A 257 11.47 -4.90 -10.46
C LYS A 257 11.32 -3.65 -11.34
N VAL A 258 10.50 -3.74 -12.39
CA VAL A 258 10.20 -2.63 -13.30
C VAL A 258 9.28 -1.62 -12.63
N ILE A 259 8.23 -2.09 -11.96
CA ILE A 259 7.28 -1.21 -11.26
C ILE A 259 7.99 -0.44 -10.14
N CYS A 260 8.80 -1.11 -9.31
CA CYS A 260 9.58 -0.46 -8.27
C CYS A 260 10.59 0.54 -8.85
N PHE A 261 11.16 0.24 -10.02
CA PHE A 261 12.01 1.18 -10.72
C PHE A 261 11.25 2.42 -11.20
N VAL A 262 10.09 2.24 -11.85
CA VAL A 262 9.25 3.35 -12.32
C VAL A 262 8.74 4.18 -11.16
N TRP A 263 8.31 3.54 -10.06
CA TRP A 263 7.94 4.21 -8.82
C TRP A 263 9.08 5.11 -8.32
N ARG A 264 10.31 4.61 -8.28
CA ARG A 264 11.48 5.40 -7.89
C ARG A 264 11.78 6.55 -8.85
N ALA A 265 11.66 6.33 -10.16
CA ALA A 265 11.86 7.37 -11.16
C ALA A 265 10.79 8.47 -11.04
N PHE A 266 9.54 8.07 -10.80
CA PHE A 266 8.40 8.97 -10.61
C PHE A 266 8.58 9.95 -9.45
N ILE A 267 9.38 9.57 -8.44
CA ILE A 267 9.65 10.37 -7.23
C ILE A 267 11.07 10.96 -7.22
N ASP A 268 11.78 10.93 -8.35
CA ASP A 268 13.17 11.40 -8.51
C ASP A 268 14.16 10.73 -7.52
N ARG A 269 14.04 9.41 -7.33
CA ARG A 269 14.86 8.59 -6.42
C ARG A 269 15.60 7.45 -7.14
N ILE A 270 16.09 7.70 -8.36
CA ILE A 270 16.98 6.79 -9.10
C ILE A 270 18.44 7.30 -9.08
N PRO A 271 19.44 6.41 -9.23
CA PRO A 271 20.84 6.77 -9.06
C PRO A 271 21.44 7.45 -10.31
N THR A 272 20.99 8.65 -10.61
CA THR A 272 21.63 9.52 -11.62
C THR A 272 22.86 10.22 -11.05
N VAL A 273 23.73 10.75 -11.91
CA VAL A 273 24.93 11.51 -11.50
C VAL A 273 24.53 12.70 -10.64
N MET A 274 23.51 13.45 -11.03
CA MET A 274 22.98 14.55 -10.23
C MET A 274 22.50 14.09 -8.84
N ALA A 275 21.76 12.98 -8.77
CA ALA A 275 21.21 12.48 -7.52
C ALA A 275 22.30 11.90 -6.59
N LEU A 276 23.36 11.33 -7.16
CA LEU A 276 24.55 10.88 -6.44
C LEU A 276 25.38 12.05 -5.91
N SER A 277 25.62 13.07 -6.75
CA SER A 277 26.35 14.29 -6.39
C SER A 277 25.67 15.04 -5.24
N LYS A 278 24.33 15.20 -5.30
CA LYS A 278 23.52 15.77 -4.20
C LYS A 278 23.66 15.02 -2.86
N ARG A 279 24.13 13.77 -2.88
CA ARG A 279 24.34 12.93 -1.69
C ARG A 279 25.82 12.84 -1.29
N GLY A 280 26.69 13.67 -1.86
CA GLY A 280 28.12 13.73 -1.54
C GLY A 280 28.95 12.60 -2.16
N VAL A 281 28.41 11.83 -3.11
CA VAL A 281 29.17 10.81 -3.83
C VAL A 281 30.02 11.50 -4.89
N ARG A 282 31.34 11.26 -4.87
CA ARG A 282 32.26 11.76 -5.90
C ARG A 282 31.97 11.05 -7.23
N VAL A 283 31.39 11.78 -8.17
CA VAL A 283 31.05 11.33 -9.51
C VAL A 283 31.72 12.23 -10.54
N GLY A 284 31.87 11.76 -11.78
CA GLY A 284 32.45 12.54 -12.87
C GLY A 284 31.55 13.71 -13.31
N ALA A 285 31.77 14.24 -14.51
CA ALA A 285 30.95 15.32 -15.06
C ALA A 285 29.45 14.98 -15.00
N ASN A 286 28.63 15.98 -14.65
CA ASN A 286 27.17 15.85 -14.55
C ASN A 286 26.48 15.71 -15.91
N SER A 287 27.23 15.54 -17.01
CA SER A 287 26.69 15.49 -18.36
C SER A 287 25.88 14.23 -18.59
N SER A 288 24.85 14.36 -19.43
CA SER A 288 24.07 13.23 -19.90
C SER A 288 24.96 12.19 -20.58
N HIS A 289 24.71 10.92 -20.30
CA HIS A 289 25.43 9.85 -20.96
C HIS A 289 24.79 9.48 -22.29
N LEU A 290 23.52 9.76 -22.54
CA LEU A 290 22.82 9.31 -23.75
C LEU A 290 22.80 10.35 -24.87
N CYS A 291 22.91 11.64 -24.57
CA CYS A 291 22.96 12.72 -25.55
C CYS A 291 24.10 13.70 -25.26
N SER A 292 24.46 14.50 -26.26
CA SER A 292 25.58 15.46 -26.17
C SER A 292 25.23 16.75 -25.42
N SER A 293 23.95 16.97 -25.10
CA SER A 293 23.45 18.18 -24.44
C SER A 293 22.58 17.81 -23.24
N GLY A 294 22.86 18.40 -22.07
CA GLY A 294 22.05 18.24 -20.86
C GLY A 294 22.75 17.51 -19.72
N VAL A 295 22.05 17.38 -18.60
CA VAL A 295 22.55 16.80 -17.35
C VAL A 295 22.00 15.39 -17.12
N ASP A 296 22.74 14.52 -16.45
CA ASP A 296 22.23 13.22 -16.02
C ASP A 296 21.39 13.37 -14.74
N ASP A 297 20.13 13.75 -14.94
CA ASP A 297 19.05 13.70 -13.97
C ASP A 297 17.87 12.87 -14.49
N THR A 298 16.86 12.64 -13.64
CA THR A 298 15.74 11.76 -13.97
C THR A 298 14.89 12.31 -15.12
N ASP A 299 14.54 13.58 -15.09
CA ASP A 299 13.60 14.18 -16.04
C ASP A 299 14.26 14.43 -17.40
N HIS A 300 15.52 14.85 -17.42
CA HIS A 300 16.31 14.90 -18.63
C HIS A 300 16.47 13.49 -19.21
N LEU A 301 16.85 12.48 -18.43
CA LEU A 301 17.08 11.13 -18.93
C LEU A 301 15.88 10.56 -19.71
N PHE A 302 14.65 10.76 -19.23
CA PHE A 302 13.46 10.16 -19.83
C PHE A 302 12.65 11.10 -20.72
N THR A 303 12.63 12.40 -20.44
CA THR A 303 11.74 13.36 -21.11
C THR A 303 12.46 14.51 -21.80
N GLY A 304 13.67 14.87 -21.36
CA GLY A 304 14.46 15.97 -21.97
C GLY A 304 15.60 15.53 -22.90
N CYS A 305 15.97 14.27 -22.90
CA CYS A 305 17.09 13.72 -23.66
C CYS A 305 16.68 13.51 -25.12
N SER A 306 17.49 14.00 -26.08
CA SER A 306 17.19 13.84 -27.51
C SER A 306 17.11 12.37 -27.93
N PHE A 307 18.02 11.52 -27.44
CA PHE A 307 18.01 10.08 -27.68
C PHE A 307 16.72 9.41 -27.17
N ALA A 308 16.28 9.73 -25.94
CA ALA A 308 15.03 9.20 -25.41
C ALA A 308 13.81 9.78 -26.15
N GLY A 309 13.88 11.04 -26.56
CA GLY A 309 12.85 11.74 -27.33
C GLY A 309 12.60 11.11 -28.70
N ASP A 310 13.64 10.67 -29.41
CA ASP A 310 13.47 10.02 -30.71
C ASP A 310 12.83 8.64 -30.60
N ILE A 311 13.19 7.87 -29.56
CA ILE A 311 12.52 6.61 -29.24
C ILE A 311 11.06 6.86 -28.84
N TRP A 312 10.80 7.92 -28.06
CA TRP A 312 9.44 8.30 -27.66
C TRP A 312 8.57 8.69 -28.86
N LYS A 313 9.09 9.50 -29.79
CA LYS A 313 8.41 9.83 -31.06
C LYS A 313 8.06 8.57 -31.85
N TRP A 314 9.01 7.64 -31.96
CA TRP A 314 8.79 6.37 -32.63
C TRP A 314 7.67 5.55 -31.97
N LEU A 315 7.68 5.44 -30.64
CA LEU A 315 6.62 4.74 -29.90
C LEU A 315 5.25 5.41 -30.05
N CYS A 316 5.19 6.74 -30.06
CA CYS A 316 3.97 7.48 -30.32
C CYS A 316 3.40 7.13 -31.70
N HIS A 317 4.25 7.14 -32.72
CA HIS A 317 3.85 6.76 -34.08
C HIS A 317 3.36 5.31 -34.16
N TRP A 318 4.10 4.37 -33.57
CA TRP A 318 3.72 2.95 -33.53
C TRP A 318 2.40 2.69 -32.80
N CYS A 319 2.12 3.44 -31.72
CA CYS A 319 0.84 3.36 -31.00
C CYS A 319 -0.32 4.08 -31.72
N GLY A 320 -0.05 4.82 -32.80
CA GLY A 320 -1.03 5.67 -33.47
C GLY A 320 -1.51 6.84 -32.61
N ILE A 321 -0.62 7.42 -31.79
CA ILE A 321 -0.95 8.52 -30.87
C ILE A 321 -0.18 9.80 -31.25
N PRO A 322 -0.79 10.99 -31.10
CA PRO A 322 -0.09 12.24 -31.36
C PRO A 322 1.10 12.40 -30.40
N PHE A 323 2.23 12.85 -30.95
CA PHE A 323 3.41 13.15 -30.15
C PHE A 323 3.10 14.25 -29.13
N ARG A 324 3.58 14.04 -27.91
CA ARG A 324 3.52 15.02 -26.81
C ARG A 324 4.85 14.99 -26.07
N SER A 325 5.42 16.16 -25.83
CA SER A 325 6.55 16.34 -24.92
C SER A 325 6.09 16.44 -23.48
N PHE A 326 6.97 16.06 -22.56
CA PHE A 326 6.75 16.12 -21.12
C PHE A 326 7.94 16.79 -20.47
N ASN A 327 7.71 17.48 -19.35
CA ASN A 327 8.78 18.15 -18.60
C ASN A 327 9.32 17.30 -17.46
N ASN A 328 8.61 16.22 -17.10
CA ASN A 328 9.02 15.30 -16.05
C ASN A 328 8.39 13.92 -16.18
N VAL A 329 9.01 12.92 -15.55
CA VAL A 329 8.55 11.52 -15.56
C VAL A 329 7.15 11.38 -14.98
N SER A 330 6.82 12.17 -13.95
CA SER A 330 5.51 12.10 -13.29
C SER A 330 4.37 12.40 -14.25
N SER A 331 4.50 13.45 -15.07
CA SER A 331 3.52 13.85 -16.07
C SER A 331 3.36 12.80 -17.18
N LEU A 332 4.45 12.19 -17.64
CA LEU A 332 4.43 11.10 -18.63
C LEU A 332 3.68 9.87 -18.11
N VAL A 333 4.00 9.43 -16.89
CA VAL A 333 3.35 8.25 -16.28
C VAL A 333 1.87 8.53 -16.01
N LYS A 334 1.51 9.72 -15.52
CA LYS A 334 0.11 10.12 -15.31
C LYS A 334 -0.69 10.19 -16.61
N PHE A 335 -0.07 10.69 -17.68
CA PHE A 335 -0.67 10.70 -19.01
C PHE A 335 -0.95 9.28 -19.48
N ALA A 336 0.04 8.37 -19.39
CA ALA A 336 -0.13 6.98 -19.77
C ALA A 336 -1.20 6.26 -18.94
N ALA A 337 -1.22 6.54 -17.64
CA ALA A 337 -2.18 6.02 -16.69
C ALA A 337 -3.60 6.56 -16.86
N ASN A 338 -3.83 7.55 -17.72
CA ASN A 338 -5.15 8.11 -18.03
C ASN A 338 -5.41 8.16 -19.53
N TRP A 339 -4.61 7.45 -20.33
CA TRP A 339 -4.70 7.48 -21.78
C TRP A 339 -5.89 6.68 -22.30
N GLY A 340 -6.70 7.33 -23.13
CA GLY A 340 -7.83 6.74 -23.83
C GLY A 340 -9.00 6.34 -22.94
N GLN A 341 -10.11 5.96 -23.57
CA GLN A 341 -11.34 5.53 -22.89
C GLN A 341 -11.43 4.02 -22.68
N CYS A 342 -10.66 3.24 -23.46
CA CYS A 342 -10.68 1.78 -23.38
C CYS A 342 -9.74 1.27 -22.27
N PRO A 343 -10.22 0.57 -21.24
CA PRO A 343 -9.38 0.06 -20.15
C PRO A 343 -8.25 -0.87 -20.60
N LYS A 344 -8.49 -1.67 -21.66
CA LYS A 344 -7.50 -2.57 -22.26
C LYS A 344 -6.36 -1.78 -22.90
N LYS A 345 -6.67 -0.87 -23.83
CA LYS A 345 -5.68 -0.03 -24.51
C LYS A 345 -4.90 0.85 -23.53
N LYS A 346 -5.60 1.40 -22.53
CA LYS A 346 -5.02 2.17 -21.43
C LYS A 346 -3.93 1.39 -20.68
N ARG A 347 -4.22 0.15 -20.28
CA ARG A 347 -3.26 -0.71 -19.58
C ARG A 347 -2.08 -1.12 -20.47
N ILE A 348 -2.32 -1.46 -21.74
CA ILE A 348 -1.25 -1.79 -22.69
C ILE A 348 -0.32 -0.58 -22.91
N PHE A 349 -0.88 0.61 -23.09
CA PHE A 349 -0.10 1.83 -23.25
C PHE A 349 0.75 2.14 -22.02
N LEU A 350 0.19 1.97 -20.82
CA LEU A 350 0.96 2.10 -19.59
C LEU A 350 2.14 1.10 -19.52
N VAL A 351 1.94 -0.15 -19.96
CA VAL A 351 3.00 -1.17 -20.04
C VAL A 351 4.09 -0.76 -21.02
N ILE A 352 3.73 -0.17 -22.17
CA ILE A 352 4.67 0.37 -23.16
C ILE A 352 5.54 1.47 -22.54
N VAL A 353 4.92 2.42 -21.84
CA VAL A 353 5.65 3.49 -21.15
C VAL A 353 6.59 2.94 -20.07
N TYR A 354 6.19 1.90 -19.35
CA TYR A 354 7.05 1.25 -18.35
C TYR A 354 8.23 0.52 -19.01
N GLY A 355 7.99 -0.13 -20.15
CA GLY A 355 9.03 -0.74 -20.98
C GLY A 355 10.02 0.31 -21.49
N PHE A 356 9.53 1.45 -21.98
CA PHE A 356 10.34 2.58 -22.41
C PHE A 356 11.26 3.08 -21.29
N LEU A 357 10.70 3.45 -20.12
CA LEU A 357 11.50 3.94 -18.99
C LEU A 357 12.57 2.92 -18.57
N TRP A 358 12.21 1.64 -18.50
CA TRP A 358 13.14 0.57 -18.12
C TRP A 358 14.27 0.38 -19.14
N CYS A 359 13.95 0.38 -20.44
CA CYS A 359 14.93 0.18 -21.49
C CYS A 359 15.89 1.37 -21.65
N ILE A 360 15.39 2.60 -21.53
CA ILE A 360 16.24 3.81 -21.49
C ILE A 360 17.20 3.75 -20.31
N TRP A 361 16.72 3.36 -19.13
CA TRP A 361 17.56 3.16 -17.95
C TRP A 361 18.64 2.10 -18.16
N LYS A 362 18.28 0.96 -18.76
CA LYS A 362 19.26 -0.08 -19.12
C LYS A 362 20.29 0.43 -20.11
N ALA A 363 19.88 1.12 -21.17
CA ALA A 363 20.78 1.66 -22.18
C ALA A 363 21.77 2.67 -21.57
N ARG A 364 21.29 3.56 -20.71
CA ARG A 364 22.13 4.49 -19.94
C ARG A 364 23.15 3.74 -19.09
N ASN A 365 22.72 2.70 -18.37
CA ASN A 365 23.64 1.92 -17.52
C ASN A 365 24.67 1.12 -18.32
N GLU A 366 24.29 0.51 -19.45
CA GLU A 366 25.26 -0.14 -20.34
C GLU A 366 26.34 0.86 -20.80
N LYS A 367 25.95 2.09 -21.16
CA LYS A 367 26.90 3.13 -21.54
C LYS A 367 27.80 3.58 -20.39
N VAL A 368 27.26 3.72 -19.18
CA VAL A 368 28.02 4.16 -18.00
C VAL A 368 28.99 3.09 -17.50
N PHE A 369 28.58 1.82 -17.45
CA PHE A 369 29.35 0.76 -16.79
C PHE A 369 30.14 -0.13 -17.74
N ARG A 370 29.78 -0.15 -19.03
CA ARG A 370 30.46 -0.97 -20.05
C ARG A 370 30.97 -0.14 -21.24
N SER A 371 30.80 1.18 -21.21
CA SER A 371 31.22 2.10 -22.28
C SER A 371 30.63 1.76 -23.66
N THR A 372 29.51 1.03 -23.68
CA THR A 372 28.82 0.63 -24.91
C THR A 372 28.04 1.82 -25.48
N SER A 373 28.12 2.05 -26.79
CA SER A 373 27.29 3.06 -27.46
C SER A 373 25.80 2.65 -27.43
N ALA A 374 24.92 3.60 -27.13
CA ALA A 374 23.48 3.36 -27.16
C ALA A 374 22.99 3.37 -28.61
N ASN A 375 22.27 2.33 -29.01
CA ASN A 375 21.69 2.18 -30.35
C ASN A 375 20.17 2.25 -30.24
N ALA A 376 19.56 3.29 -30.82
CA ALA A 376 18.12 3.54 -30.70
C ALA A 376 17.24 2.42 -31.28
N PRO A 377 17.47 1.90 -32.51
CA PRO A 377 16.77 0.72 -33.02
C PRO A 377 16.81 -0.48 -32.06
N LYS A 378 18.00 -0.82 -31.55
CA LYS A 378 18.15 -1.92 -30.59
C LYS A 378 17.35 -1.68 -29.30
N VAL A 379 17.26 -0.43 -28.83
CA VAL A 379 16.45 -0.10 -27.65
C VAL A 379 14.97 -0.26 -27.94
N VAL A 380 14.51 0.16 -29.13
CA VAL A 380 13.12 -0.05 -29.58
C VAL A 380 12.78 -1.55 -29.63
N ASP A 381 13.62 -2.38 -30.24
CA ASP A 381 13.39 -3.83 -30.31
C ASP A 381 13.28 -4.45 -28.91
N ASN A 382 14.15 -4.02 -27.99
CA ASN A 382 14.09 -4.46 -26.59
C ASN A 382 12.80 -4.04 -25.89
N ILE A 383 12.27 -2.85 -26.18
CA ILE A 383 10.98 -2.39 -25.63
C ILE A 383 9.87 -3.30 -26.15
N LEU A 384 9.80 -3.53 -27.47
CA LEU A 384 8.77 -4.37 -28.08
C LEU A 384 8.82 -5.80 -27.54
N ALA A 385 10.00 -6.41 -27.48
CA ALA A 385 10.19 -7.75 -26.96
C ALA A 385 9.75 -7.86 -25.49
N LEU A 386 10.17 -6.93 -24.63
CA LEU A 386 9.78 -6.95 -23.21
C LEU A 386 8.29 -6.73 -23.01
N VAL A 387 7.69 -5.77 -23.72
CA VAL A 387 6.26 -5.48 -23.63
C VAL A 387 5.47 -6.70 -24.10
N PHE A 388 5.85 -7.30 -25.22
CA PHE A 388 5.22 -8.52 -25.73
C PHE A 388 5.30 -9.66 -24.72
N ASP A 389 6.47 -9.93 -24.16
CA ASP A 389 6.66 -11.00 -23.17
C ASP A 389 5.81 -10.76 -21.92
N TRP A 390 5.80 -9.52 -21.39
CA TRP A 390 5.01 -9.20 -20.21
C TRP A 390 3.52 -9.36 -20.48
N VAL A 391 3.06 -8.83 -21.61
CA VAL A 391 1.66 -8.89 -21.99
C VAL A 391 1.23 -10.35 -22.23
N LYS A 392 1.99 -11.12 -23.01
CA LYS A 392 1.70 -12.52 -23.34
C LYS A 392 1.69 -13.44 -22.11
N HIS A 393 2.67 -13.32 -21.23
CA HIS A 393 2.86 -14.27 -20.13
C HIS A 393 2.25 -13.81 -18.80
N ARG A 394 2.02 -12.50 -18.62
CA ARG A 394 1.50 -11.92 -17.36
C ARG A 394 0.18 -11.19 -17.53
N GLY A 395 -0.19 -10.81 -18.75
CA GLY A 395 -1.54 -10.37 -19.07
C GLY A 395 -2.45 -11.60 -19.02
N LYS A 396 -3.26 -11.71 -17.96
CA LYS A 396 -4.30 -12.76 -17.86
C LYS A 396 -5.41 -12.50 -18.89
N PHE A 397 -5.16 -12.68 -20.18
CA PHE A 397 -6.07 -12.31 -21.27
C PHE A 397 -7.45 -12.97 -21.20
N ASN A 398 -7.58 -14.08 -20.45
CA ASN A 398 -8.83 -14.84 -20.34
C ASN A 398 -9.89 -14.23 -19.39
N ASN A 399 -9.56 -13.22 -18.58
CA ASN A 399 -10.49 -12.65 -17.57
C ASN A 399 -10.90 -11.18 -17.85
N TRP A 400 -10.93 -10.76 -19.11
CA TRP A 400 -11.21 -9.37 -19.48
C TRP A 400 -12.46 -9.29 -20.35
N ASN A 401 -13.59 -9.72 -19.78
CA ASN A 401 -14.92 -9.37 -20.29
C ASN A 401 -15.26 -7.94 -19.89
#